data_AF-A0A816RH80-F1
#
_entry.id   AF-A0A816RH80-F1
#
_cell.length_a   1.000
_cell.length_b   1.000
_cell.length_c   1.000
_cell.angle_alpha   90.00
_cell.angle_beta   90.00
_cell.angle_gamma   90.00
#
_symmetry.space_group_name_H-M   'P 1'
#
loop_
_entity.id
_entity.type
_entity.pdbx_description
1 polymer ?
#
loop_
_entity_poly.entity_id
_entity_poly.type
_entity_poly.pdbx_seq_one_letter_code
_entity_poly.pdbx_strand_id
1 'polypeptide(L)'
;MGSNQAKNQSTELTDRQIALLKANTQYSEEEIRQWHAGFIRDCPSGRLDKKRFVDVYRQFYPSGKPDNYCKYAFTTFDTNHDGSVDFSEFLLAMTATSKGDLDDRLTVAFEM
;
A
#
# COMPACT_ATOMS: atom_id res chain seq x y z
N MET A 1 7.04 6.75 37.51
CA MET A 1 6.11 7.44 36.59
C MET A 1 6.64 7.13 35.18
N GLY A 2 6.22 6.07 34.51
CA GLY A 2 4.86 5.84 34.02
C GLY A 2 4.78 6.35 32.57
N SER A 3 5.38 5.58 31.67
CA SER A 3 5.54 5.74 30.22
C SER A 3 4.43 6.50 29.49
N ASN A 4 4.78 7.48 28.66
CA ASN A 4 3.97 7.93 27.53
C ASN A 4 4.86 8.18 26.31
N GLN A 5 5.38 7.08 25.75
CA GLN A 5 5.79 7.04 24.35
C GLN A 5 4.51 7.03 23.49
N ALA A 6 3.99 8.22 23.19
CA ALA A 6 3.15 8.35 22.01
C ALA A 6 4.06 8.16 20.80
N LYS A 7 4.07 6.93 20.27
CA LYS A 7 4.72 6.59 19.00
C LYS A 7 4.15 7.53 17.93
N ASN A 8 4.89 8.60 17.64
CA ASN A 8 4.69 9.43 16.47
C ASN A 8 4.97 8.52 15.26
N GLN A 9 3.92 7.91 14.71
CA GLN A 9 4.02 6.96 13.60
C GLN A 9 4.32 7.73 12.31
N SER A 10 5.60 8.07 12.19
CA SER A 10 6.41 8.25 10.98
C SER A 10 5.69 8.67 9.71
N THR A 11 5.39 9.96 9.59
CA THR A 11 5.16 10.64 8.29
C THR A 11 6.43 10.74 7.43
N GLU A 12 7.54 10.19 7.89
CA GLU A 12 8.83 10.20 7.20
C GLU A 12 9.28 8.77 6.89
N LEU A 13 9.67 8.54 5.64
CA LEU A 13 10.30 7.30 5.20
C LEU A 13 11.69 7.15 5.80
N THR A 14 11.91 6.07 6.54
CA THR A 14 13.25 5.71 7.00
C THR A 14 14.09 5.10 5.88
N ASP A 15 15.42 5.25 5.94
CA ASP A 15 16.33 4.65 4.96
C ASP A 15 16.15 3.13 4.84
N ARG A 16 15.82 2.48 5.97
CA ARG A 16 15.50 1.05 6.01
C ARG A 16 14.23 0.72 5.23
N GLN A 17 13.17 1.53 5.36
CA GLN A 17 11.94 1.35 4.58
C GLN A 17 12.19 1.57 3.09
N ILE A 18 12.95 2.61 2.73
CA ILE A 18 13.33 2.88 1.35
C ILE A 18 14.12 1.70 0.77
N ALA A 19 15.12 1.19 1.50
CA ALA A 19 15.90 0.04 1.05
C ALA A 19 15.04 -1.21 0.87
N LEU A 20 14.10 -1.47 1.80
CA LEU A 20 13.16 -2.59 1.70
C LEU A 20 12.24 -2.43 0.49
N LEU A 21 11.68 -1.24 0.28
CA LEU A 21 10.81 -0.97 -0.86
C LEU A 21 11.56 -1.06 -2.18
N LYS A 22 12.80 -0.58 -2.28
CA LYS A 22 13.65 -0.75 -3.48
C LYS A 22 13.99 -2.22 -3.74
N ALA A 23 14.13 -3.04 -2.70
CA ALA A 23 14.44 -4.46 -2.85
C ALA A 23 13.23 -5.30 -3.27
N ASN A 24 12.02 -4.88 -2.89
CA ASN A 24 10.78 -5.62 -3.13
C ASN A 24 9.91 -5.03 -4.25
N THR A 25 10.22 -3.81 -4.69
CA THR A 25 9.56 -3.12 -5.79
C THR A 25 10.55 -2.80 -6.91
N GLN A 26 10.04 -2.46 -8.10
CA GLN A 26 10.89 -2.00 -9.21
C GLN A 26 11.08 -0.47 -9.21
N TYR A 27 10.56 0.22 -8.19
CA TYR A 27 10.63 1.67 -8.10
C TYR A 27 12.00 2.14 -7.62
N SER A 28 12.48 3.19 -8.24
CA SER A 28 13.61 3.98 -7.76
C SER A 28 13.26 4.70 -6.46
N GLU A 29 14.29 5.14 -5.74
CA GLU A 29 14.09 5.93 -4.52
C GLU A 29 13.30 7.22 -4.76
N GLU A 30 13.50 7.85 -5.91
CA GLU A 30 12.80 9.06 -6.30
C GLU A 30 11.30 8.79 -6.52
N GLU A 31 10.96 7.72 -7.22
CA GLU A 31 9.57 7.29 -7.41
C GLU A 31 8.91 6.92 -6.08
N ILE A 32 9.61 6.19 -5.20
CA ILE A 32 9.11 5.85 -3.86
C ILE A 32 8.79 7.13 -3.07
N ARG A 33 9.67 8.13 -3.12
CA ARG A 33 9.45 9.42 -2.44
C ARG A 33 8.29 10.20 -3.06
N GLN A 34 8.10 10.16 -4.37
CA GLN A 34 6.96 10.79 -5.06
C GLN A 34 5.63 10.13 -4.67
N TRP A 35 5.58 8.80 -4.69
CA TRP A 35 4.43 8.02 -4.22
C TRP A 35 4.10 8.34 -2.76
N HIS A 36 5.13 8.40 -1.90
CA HIS A 36 4.95 8.75 -0.50
C HIS A 36 4.42 10.18 -0.31
N ALA A 37 4.93 11.15 -1.06
CA ALA A 37 4.43 12.52 -1.01
C ALA A 37 2.95 12.59 -1.42
N GLY A 38 2.54 11.84 -2.44
CA GLY A 38 1.14 11.69 -2.83
C GLY A 38 0.29 11.05 -1.72
N PHE A 39 0.79 9.96 -1.14
CA PHE A 39 0.13 9.25 -0.06
C PHE A 39 -0.09 10.12 1.18
N ILE A 40 0.91 10.90 1.61
CA ILE A 40 0.78 11.82 2.75
C ILE A 40 -0.17 12.98 2.43
N ARG A 41 -0.19 13.48 1.18
CA ARG A 41 -1.14 14.51 0.76
C ARG A 41 -2.59 14.03 0.90
N ASP A 42 -2.84 12.78 0.50
CA ASP A 42 -4.20 12.23 0.47
C ASP A 42 -4.60 11.60 1.83
N CYS A 43 -3.60 11.15 2.61
CA CYS A 43 -3.69 10.58 3.95
C CYS A 43 -2.69 11.26 4.90
N PRO A 44 -3.02 12.42 5.48
CA PRO A 44 -2.11 13.18 6.36
C PRO A 44 -1.66 12.42 7.62
N SER A 45 -2.40 11.38 8.00
CA SER A 45 -2.10 10.47 9.10
C SER A 45 -0.99 9.46 8.79
N GLY A 46 -0.55 9.34 7.54
CA GLY A 46 0.40 8.30 7.12
C GLY A 46 -0.18 6.88 7.12
N ARG A 47 -1.50 6.74 7.32
CA ARG A 47 -2.21 5.46 7.33
C ARG A 47 -3.50 5.57 6.54
N LEU A 48 -3.78 4.55 5.74
CA LEU A 48 -5.00 4.43 4.96
C LEU A 48 -5.93 3.44 5.65
N ASP A 49 -6.97 3.94 6.30
CA ASP A 49 -8.00 3.08 6.88
C ASP A 49 -8.95 2.55 5.81
N LYS A 50 -9.74 1.53 6.17
CA LYS A 50 -10.67 0.88 5.25
C LYS A 50 -11.70 1.83 4.65
N LYS A 51 -12.16 2.83 5.42
CA LYS A 51 -13.16 3.79 4.95
C LYS A 51 -12.55 4.73 3.92
N ARG A 52 -11.36 5.25 4.22
CA ARG A 52 -10.59 6.12 3.33
C ARG A 52 -10.16 5.40 2.06
N PHE A 53 -9.77 4.13 2.15
CA PHE A 53 -9.47 3.29 0.99
C PHE A 53 -10.66 3.23 0.02
N VAL A 54 -11.87 2.98 0.54
CA VAL A 54 -13.10 2.94 -0.27
C VAL A 54 -13.40 4.30 -0.89
N ASP A 55 -13.23 5.39 -0.14
CA ASP A 55 -13.48 6.75 -0.63
C ASP A 55 -12.50 7.14 -1.76
N VAL A 56 -11.21 6.85 -1.60
CA VAL A 56 -10.18 7.07 -2.62
C VAL A 56 -10.47 6.19 -3.84
N TYR A 57 -10.81 4.92 -3.65
CA TYR A 57 -11.14 4.01 -4.76
C TYR A 57 -12.38 4.48 -5.55
N ARG A 58 -13.42 4.98 -4.86
CA ARG A 58 -14.60 5.58 -5.51
C ARG A 58 -14.26 6.81 -6.33
N GLN A 59 -13.26 7.60 -5.92
CA GLN A 59 -12.82 8.78 -6.67
C GLN A 59 -12.14 8.40 -7.99
N PHE A 60 -11.37 7.30 -8.02
CA PHE A 60 -10.72 6.80 -9.23
C PHE A 60 -11.68 5.99 -10.13
N TYR A 61 -12.64 5.28 -9.53
CA TYR A 61 -13.59 4.41 -10.24
C TYR A 61 -15.04 4.74 -9.85
N PRO A 62 -15.58 5.92 -10.23
CA PRO A 62 -16.90 6.40 -9.81
C PRO A 62 -18.07 5.52 -10.27
N SER A 63 -17.86 4.68 -11.28
CA SER A 63 -18.87 3.76 -11.84
C SER A 63 -18.80 2.33 -11.29
N GLY A 64 -17.83 2.02 -10.44
CA GLY A 64 -17.65 0.68 -9.85
C GLY A 64 -18.59 0.42 -8.67
N LYS A 65 -18.80 -0.87 -8.32
CA LYS A 65 -19.38 -1.29 -7.04
C LYS A 65 -18.25 -1.64 -6.06
N PRO A 66 -17.80 -0.69 -5.22
CA PRO A 66 -16.54 -0.82 -4.49
C PRO A 66 -16.67 -1.73 -3.26
N ASP A 67 -17.87 -1.87 -2.69
CA ASP A 67 -18.03 -2.39 -1.32
C ASP A 67 -17.49 -3.81 -1.10
N ASN A 68 -17.63 -4.72 -2.06
CA ASN A 68 -17.06 -6.07 -1.95
C ASN A 68 -15.60 -6.10 -2.39
N TYR A 69 -15.27 -5.48 -3.54
CA TYR A 69 -13.91 -5.50 -4.09
C TYR A 69 -12.91 -4.79 -3.18
N CYS A 70 -13.24 -3.58 -2.69
CA CYS A 70 -12.41 -2.85 -1.75
C CYS A 70 -12.22 -3.60 -0.44
N LYS A 71 -13.18 -4.41 0.00
CA LYS A 71 -13.04 -5.25 1.19
C LYS A 71 -11.96 -6.31 1.01
N TYR A 72 -11.97 -7.00 -0.12
CA TYR A 72 -10.97 -8.01 -0.44
C TYR A 72 -9.62 -7.37 -0.73
N ALA A 73 -9.56 -6.34 -1.57
CA ALA A 73 -8.34 -5.60 -1.88
C ALA A 73 -7.68 -5.04 -0.60
N PHE A 74 -8.46 -4.44 0.30
CA PHE A 74 -7.93 -3.96 1.58
C PHE A 74 -7.33 -5.10 2.40
N THR A 75 -7.96 -6.26 2.44
CA THR A 75 -7.44 -7.42 3.19
C THR A 75 -6.15 -7.97 2.59
N THR A 76 -5.99 -7.88 1.27
CA THR A 76 -4.74 -8.24 0.58
C THR A 76 -3.64 -7.21 0.84
N PHE A 77 -4.00 -5.94 0.99
CA PHE A 77 -3.05 -4.85 1.19
C PHE A 77 -2.60 -4.78 2.66
N ASP A 78 -3.51 -4.99 3.60
CA ASP A 78 -3.28 -5.07 5.04
C ASP A 78 -2.64 -6.42 5.42
N THR A 79 -1.34 -6.54 5.17
CA THR A 79 -0.56 -7.78 5.39
C THR A 79 -0.35 -8.12 6.85
N ASN A 80 -0.30 -7.08 7.70
CA ASN A 80 -0.13 -7.23 9.14
C ASN A 80 -1.47 -7.40 9.88
N HIS A 81 -2.60 -7.22 9.19
CA HIS A 81 -3.96 -7.31 9.70
C HIS A 81 -4.24 -6.36 10.87
N ASP A 82 -3.60 -5.19 10.89
CA ASP A 82 -3.78 -4.17 11.93
C ASP A 82 -5.02 -3.28 11.69
N GLY A 83 -5.71 -3.49 10.56
CA GLY A 83 -6.91 -2.75 10.17
C GLY A 83 -6.62 -1.41 9.49
N SER A 84 -5.36 -1.15 9.16
CA SER A 84 -4.89 0.01 8.40
C SER A 84 -3.78 -0.39 7.43
N VAL A 85 -3.72 0.27 6.28
CA VAL A 85 -2.67 0.05 5.30
C VAL A 85 -1.65 1.17 5.45
N ASP A 86 -0.41 0.82 5.78
CA ASP A 86 0.69 1.78 5.77
C ASP A 86 1.24 2.01 4.35
N PHE A 87 2.11 3.02 4.19
CA PHE A 87 2.67 3.33 2.87
C PHE A 87 3.46 2.16 2.26
N SER A 88 4.16 1.39 3.09
CA SER A 88 4.97 0.26 2.61
C SER A 88 4.06 -0.83 2.08
N GLU A 89 3.03 -1.18 2.82
CA GLU A 89 1.99 -2.14 2.43
C GLU A 89 1.25 -1.68 1.17
N PHE A 90 0.89 -0.40 1.09
CA PHE A 90 0.27 0.19 -0.10
C PHE A 90 1.16 0.00 -1.34
N LEU A 91 2.44 0.37 -1.26
CA LEU A 91 3.33 0.33 -2.42
C LEU A 91 3.70 -1.10 -2.83
N LEU A 92 3.90 -1.99 -1.84
CA LEU A 92 4.12 -3.41 -2.08
C LEU A 92 2.91 -4.06 -2.75
N ALA A 93 1.70 -3.78 -2.24
CA ALA A 93 0.48 -4.32 -2.81
C ALA A 93 0.19 -3.75 -4.20
N MET A 94 0.50 -2.47 -4.45
CA MET A 94 0.43 -1.87 -5.78
C MET A 94 1.36 -2.58 -6.75
N THR A 95 2.60 -2.82 -6.33
CA THR A 95 3.58 -3.55 -7.13
C THR A 95 3.14 -4.99 -7.40
N ALA A 96 2.60 -5.68 -6.39
CA ALA A 96 2.10 -7.04 -6.53
C ALA A 96 0.89 -7.09 -7.48
N THR A 97 -0.01 -6.11 -7.41
CA THR A 97 -1.17 -6.02 -8.30
C THR A 97 -0.75 -5.67 -9.73
N SER A 98 0.26 -4.82 -9.92
CA SER A 98 0.83 -4.53 -11.25
C SER A 98 1.60 -5.72 -11.85
N LYS A 99 2.26 -6.55 -11.02
CA LYS A 99 2.91 -7.79 -11.46
C LYS A 99 1.92 -8.94 -11.71
N GLY A 100 0.85 -9.00 -10.93
CA GLY A 100 -0.17 -10.06 -10.99
C GLY A 100 -1.04 -10.05 -12.25
N ASP A 101 -1.12 -8.93 -12.98
CA ASP A 101 -1.85 -8.86 -14.25
C ASP A 101 -1.03 -9.38 -15.45
N LEU A 102 0.31 -9.44 -15.33
CA LEU A 102 1.19 -9.80 -16.45
C LEU A 102 2.05 -11.05 -16.25
N ASP A 103 2.48 -11.38 -15.02
CA ASP A 103 3.46 -12.46 -14.80
C ASP A 103 2.86 -13.74 -14.18
N ASP A 104 1.77 -13.63 -13.40
CA ASP A 104 1.16 -14.78 -12.71
C ASP A 104 0.26 -15.66 -13.61
N ARG A 105 0.28 -15.43 -14.93
CA ARG A 105 -0.31 -16.34 -15.92
C ARG A 105 0.71 -17.23 -16.65
N LEU A 106 2.02 -17.08 -16.42
CA LEU A 106 3.03 -17.73 -17.26
C LEU A 106 3.96 -18.72 -16.55
N THR A 107 4.00 -18.79 -15.21
CA THR A 107 4.82 -19.82 -14.53
C THR A 107 4.06 -21.11 -14.22
N VAL A 108 2.73 -21.14 -14.32
CA VAL A 108 1.94 -22.38 -14.21
C VAL A 108 1.75 -23.06 -15.58
N ALA A 109 2.15 -22.42 -16.68
CA ALA A 109 1.97 -22.95 -18.04
C ALA A 109 3.21 -23.69 -18.61
N PHE A 110 4.36 -23.66 -17.95
CA PHE A 110 5.61 -24.22 -18.48
C PHE A 110 6.37 -25.19 -17.55
N GLU A 111 5.73 -25.69 -16.50
CA GLU A 111 6.16 -26.91 -15.82
C GLU A 111 5.15 -28.05 -16.03
N MET A 112 5.02 -28.46 -17.29
CA MET A 112 4.65 -29.82 -17.70
C MET A 112 5.60 -30.29 -18.80
#